data_AF-A0A919X0C6-F1
#
_entry.id   AF-A0A919X0C6-F1
#
_cell.length_a   1.000
_cell.length_b   1.000
_cell.length_c   1.000
_cell.angle_alpha   90.00
_cell.angle_beta   90.00
_cell.angle_gamma   90.00
#
_symmetry.space_group_name_H-M   'P 1'
#
loop_
_entity.id
_entity.type
_entity.pdbx_description
1 polymer ?
#
loop_
_entity_poly.entity_id
_entity_poly.type
_entity_poly.pdbx_seq_one_letter_code
_entity_poly.pdbx_strand_id
1 'polypeptide(L)'
;MNIKQNDQAEELRQAIQDVTKNNEESELASSEEDKQKDDSSPEIDILNLPPRNEVHKDTSKMRFKINLSLLRFIFMVVLLLALAGLIIWFV
;
A
#
# COMPACT_ATOMS: atom_id res chain seq x y z
N MET A 1 23.95 7.80 11.38
CA MET A 1 22.73 7.63 10.57
C MET A 1 22.86 6.35 9.75
N ASN A 2 22.42 5.20 10.26
CA ASN A 2 22.06 4.01 9.47
C ASN A 2 21.39 2.95 10.40
N ILE A 3 20.05 2.89 10.45
CA ILE A 3 19.32 1.85 11.23
C ILE A 3 18.18 1.23 10.40
N LYS A 4 17.90 1.70 9.17
CA LYS A 4 16.73 1.27 8.40
C LYS A 4 16.92 0.06 7.47
N GLN A 5 18.16 -0.45 7.34
CA GLN A 5 18.45 -1.52 6.37
C GLN A 5 18.23 -2.94 6.90
N ASN A 6 18.12 -3.12 8.22
CA ASN A 6 17.99 -4.46 8.80
C ASN A 6 16.57 -5.05 8.59
N ASP A 7 15.56 -4.18 8.64
CA ASP A 7 14.14 -4.56 8.59
C ASP A 7 13.73 -5.12 7.21
N GLN A 8 14.19 -4.49 6.13
CA GLN A 8 13.85 -4.89 4.76
C GLN A 8 14.36 -6.29 4.39
N ALA A 9 15.53 -6.66 4.91
CA ALA A 9 16.12 -7.97 4.64
C ALA A 9 15.39 -9.09 5.41
N GLU A 10 14.81 -8.77 6.56
CA GLU A 10 14.04 -9.69 7.39
C GLU A 10 12.66 -9.96 6.76
N GLU A 11 11.97 -8.91 6.32
CA GLU A 11 10.70 -9.02 5.57
C GLU A 11 10.84 -9.86 4.30
N LEU A 12 11.94 -9.67 3.54
CA LEU A 12 12.19 -10.44 2.32
C LEU A 12 12.41 -11.94 2.62
N ARG A 13 13.14 -12.26 3.69
CA ARG A 13 13.38 -13.65 4.10
C ARG A 13 12.09 -14.35 4.51
N GLN A 14 11.21 -13.64 5.23
CA GLN A 14 9.92 -14.16 5.64
C GLN A 14 9.02 -14.44 4.43
N ALA A 15 8.94 -13.51 3.48
CA ALA A 15 8.15 -13.69 2.26
C ALA A 15 8.62 -14.90 1.42
N ILE A 16 9.93 -15.11 1.30
CA ILE A 16 10.50 -16.28 0.59
C ILE A 16 10.16 -17.58 1.32
N GLN A 17 10.23 -17.59 2.66
CA GLN A 17 9.90 -18.76 3.46
C GLN A 17 8.41 -19.15 3.33
N ASP A 18 7.52 -18.15 3.32
CA ASP A 18 6.08 -18.37 3.17
C ASP A 18 5.74 -18.93 1.78
N VAL A 19 6.35 -18.43 0.71
CA VAL A 19 6.15 -18.95 -0.66
C VAL A 19 6.66 -20.38 -0.79
N THR A 20 7.84 -20.67 -0.23
CA THR A 20 8.44 -22.01 -0.30
C THR A 20 7.57 -23.04 0.42
N LYS A 21 7.08 -22.70 1.62
CA LYS A 21 6.24 -23.59 2.43
C LYS A 21 4.90 -23.91 1.77
N ASN A 22 4.30 -22.97 1.04
CA ASN A 22 3.04 -23.20 0.33
C ASN A 22 3.23 -24.01 -0.96
N ASN A 23 4.44 -24.05 -1.54
CA ASN A 23 4.69 -24.77 -2.79
C ASN A 23 4.94 -26.28 -2.56
N GLU A 24 5.52 -26.66 -1.42
CA GLU A 24 5.74 -28.08 -1.06
C GLU A 24 4.45 -28.90 -0.91
N GLU A 25 3.30 -28.25 -0.66
CA GLU A 25 1.99 -28.94 -0.56
C GLU A 25 1.33 -29.16 -1.95
N SER A 26 1.83 -28.53 -3.02
CA SER A 26 1.22 -28.57 -4.36
C SER A 26 1.94 -29.49 -5.36
N GLU A 27 3.14 -30.01 -5.06
CA GLU A 27 4.00 -30.72 -6.01
C GLU A 27 3.82 -32.25 -6.06
N LEU A 28 2.60 -32.78 -5.86
CA LEU A 28 2.32 -34.21 -6.05
C LEU A 28 1.54 -34.56 -7.32
N ALA A 29 1.31 -33.60 -8.23
CA ALA A 29 0.48 -33.85 -9.41
C ALA A 29 0.94 -33.14 -10.70
N SER A 30 2.19 -33.28 -11.11
CA SER A 30 2.53 -33.36 -12.55
C SER A 30 3.98 -33.73 -12.78
N SER A 31 4.12 -34.88 -13.43
CA SER A 31 5.31 -35.61 -13.83
C SER A 31 6.50 -34.82 -14.40
N GLU A 32 7.67 -35.22 -13.90
CA GLU A 32 8.85 -35.73 -14.62
C GLU A 32 9.44 -34.93 -15.79
N GLU A 33 10.65 -34.45 -15.51
CA GLU A 33 11.85 -34.55 -16.34
C GLU A 33 11.87 -33.82 -17.70
N ASP A 34 12.29 -32.55 -17.66
CA ASP A 34 13.46 -32.19 -18.45
C ASP A 34 14.34 -31.19 -17.69
N LYS A 35 15.63 -31.53 -17.57
CA LYS A 35 16.58 -30.84 -16.70
C LYS A 35 17.27 -29.71 -17.45
N GLN A 36 17.27 -28.55 -16.78
CA GLN A 36 18.45 -27.70 -16.61
C GLN A 36 18.83 -26.78 -17.79
N LYS A 37 18.13 -25.64 -17.85
CA LYS A 37 18.79 -24.33 -17.95
C LYS A 37 18.25 -23.41 -16.86
N ASP A 38 19.18 -22.77 -16.19
CA ASP A 38 19.03 -21.74 -15.17
C ASP A 38 18.30 -20.52 -15.76
N ASP A 39 16.98 -20.45 -15.56
CA ASP A 39 16.14 -19.26 -15.75
C ASP A 39 15.04 -19.34 -14.69
N SER A 40 15.35 -18.84 -13.49
CA SER A 40 14.49 -18.93 -12.30
C SER A 40 13.29 -17.96 -12.35
N SER A 41 12.61 -17.87 -13.48
CA SER A 41 11.31 -17.21 -13.58
C SER A 41 10.28 -18.28 -13.89
N PRO A 42 9.21 -18.43 -13.08
CA PRO A 42 8.11 -19.32 -13.45
C PRO A 42 7.64 -18.92 -14.86
N GLU A 43 7.45 -19.91 -15.74
CA GLU A 43 6.87 -19.70 -17.06
C GLU A 43 5.42 -19.26 -16.88
N ILE A 44 5.21 -17.96 -16.71
CA ILE A 44 3.88 -17.38 -16.55
C ILE A 44 3.26 -17.33 -17.96
N ASP A 45 2.14 -18.03 -18.14
CA ASP A 45 1.37 -17.99 -19.38
C ASP A 45 0.82 -16.58 -19.62
N ILE A 46 1.49 -15.85 -20.50
CA ILE A 46 1.20 -14.45 -20.85
C ILE A 46 -0.23 -14.29 -21.40
N LEU A 47 -0.81 -15.35 -21.97
CA LEU A 47 -2.14 -15.30 -22.58
C LEU A 47 -3.28 -15.36 -21.56
N ASN A 48 -3.00 -15.86 -20.36
CA ASN A 48 -3.98 -16.06 -19.28
C ASN A 48 -3.72 -15.17 -18.06
N LEU A 49 -3.10 -14.00 -18.24
CA LEU A 49 -2.97 -13.02 -17.16
C LEU A 49 -4.33 -12.35 -16.86
N PRO A 50 -4.64 -12.10 -15.57
CA PRO A 50 -5.79 -11.29 -15.22
C PRO A 50 -5.65 -9.89 -15.85
N PRO A 51 -6.75 -9.29 -16.33
CA PRO A 51 -6.70 -7.98 -16.95
C PRO A 51 -6.15 -6.94 -15.97
N ARG A 52 -5.32 -6.02 -16.47
CA ARG A 52 -4.60 -5.02 -15.66
C ARG A 52 -5.49 -4.25 -14.67
N ASN A 53 -6.75 -4.00 -15.03
CA ASN A 53 -7.75 -3.34 -14.19
C ASN A 53 -8.11 -4.14 -12.93
N GLU A 54 -8.00 -5.47 -12.95
CA GLU A 54 -8.31 -6.30 -11.78
C GLU A 54 -7.16 -6.29 -10.77
N VAL A 55 -5.92 -6.29 -11.24
CA VAL A 55 -4.73 -6.32 -10.37
C VAL A 55 -4.37 -4.93 -9.83
N HIS A 56 -4.59 -3.87 -10.62
CA HIS A 56 -4.16 -2.49 -10.29
C HIS A 56 -5.32 -1.53 -10.07
N LYS A 57 -6.41 -2.01 -9.45
CA LYS A 57 -7.55 -1.15 -9.11
C LYS A 57 -7.28 -0.33 -7.85
N ASP A 58 -6.23 0.49 -7.86
CA ASP A 58 -6.00 1.48 -6.81
C ASP A 58 -6.92 2.68 -7.03
N THR A 59 -8.22 2.48 -6.82
CA THR A 59 -9.20 3.56 -6.72
C THR A 59 -9.09 4.26 -5.37
N SER A 60 -7.88 4.65 -4.98
CA SER A 60 -7.61 5.45 -3.78
C SER A 60 -8.15 6.87 -4.00
N LYS A 61 -9.48 7.00 -3.94
CA LYS A 61 -10.15 8.29 -3.83
C LYS A 61 -9.93 8.74 -2.39
N MET A 62 -9.02 9.69 -2.19
CA MET A 62 -8.75 10.29 -0.88
C MET A 62 -10.03 10.96 -0.37
N ARG A 63 -10.75 10.26 0.51
CA ARG A 63 -11.97 10.76 1.14
C ARG A 63 -11.59 11.63 2.32
N PHE A 64 -11.53 12.95 2.11
CA PHE A 64 -11.40 13.91 3.20
C PHE A 64 -12.68 13.87 4.06
N LYS A 65 -12.59 13.21 5.22
CA LYS A 65 -13.64 13.27 6.25
C LYS A 65 -13.44 14.54 7.07
N ILE A 66 -14.16 15.60 6.70
CA ILE A 66 -14.26 16.79 7.54
C ILE A 66 -15.24 16.46 8.66
N ASN A 67 -14.75 16.39 9.89
CA ASN A 67 -15.59 16.15 11.06
C ASN A 67 -16.32 17.45 11.44
N LEU A 68 -17.57 17.32 11.92
CA LEU A 68 -18.36 18.46 12.38
C LEU A 68 -17.65 19.25 13.49
N SER A 69 -16.85 18.58 14.33
CA SER A 69 -16.03 19.23 15.36
C SER A 69 -14.94 20.13 14.78
N LEU A 70 -14.30 19.75 13.65
CA LEU A 70 -13.31 20.58 12.98
C LEU A 70 -13.98 21.83 12.38
N LEU A 71 -15.17 21.68 11.77
CA LEU A 71 -15.92 22.81 11.25
C LEU A 71 -16.30 23.81 12.35
N ARG A 72 -16.76 23.32 13.51
CA ARG A 72 -17.07 24.16 14.68
C ARG A 72 -15.84 24.92 15.19
N PHE A 73 -14.69 24.25 15.24
CA PHE A 73 -13.43 24.87 15.65
C PHE A 73 -13.01 25.99 14.69
N ILE A 74 -13.00 25.71 13.39
CA ILE A 74 -12.65 26.70 12.36
C ILE A 74 -13.59 27.90 12.41
N PHE A 75 -14.89 27.66 12.58
CA PHE A 75 -15.88 28.74 12.71
C PHE A 75 -15.58 29.66 13.91
N MET A 76 -15.26 29.08 15.08
CA MET A 76 -14.90 29.88 16.25
C MET A 76 -13.62 30.68 16.06
N VAL A 77 -12.60 30.10 15.42
CA VAL A 77 -11.35 30.81 15.12
C VAL A 77 -11.59 31.99 14.18
N VAL A 78 -12.38 31.79 13.12
CA VAL A 78 -12.74 32.85 12.18
C VAL A 78 -13.55 33.96 12.86
N LEU A 79 -14.50 33.60 13.73
CA LEU A 79 -15.29 34.56 14.49
C LEU A 79 -14.41 35.43 15.39
N LEU A 80 -13.45 34.81 16.09
CA LEU A 80 -12.47 35.52 16.92
C LEU A 80 -11.58 36.46 16.11
N LEU A 81 -11.09 36.01 14.96
CA LEU A 81 -10.27 36.83 14.06
C LEU A 81 -11.05 38.03 13.52
N ALA A 82 -12.30 37.82 13.12
CA ALA A 82 -13.17 38.88 12.62
C ALA A 82 -13.42 39.93 13.72
N LEU A 83 -13.69 39.48 14.95
CA LEU A 83 -13.93 40.37 16.08
C LEU A 83 -12.67 41.16 16.45
N ALA A 84 -11.52 40.49 16.51
CA ALA A 84 -10.23 41.15 16.76
C ALA A 84 -9.90 42.17 15.66
N GLY A 85 -10.12 41.82 14.39
CA GLY A 85 -9.93 42.73 13.26
C GLY A 85 -10.83 43.95 13.32
N LEU A 86 -12.10 43.80 13.70
CA LEU A 86 -13.02 44.92 13.89
C LEU A 86 -12.59 45.84 15.03
N ILE A 87 -12.13 45.27 16.15
CA ILE A 87 -11.62 46.06 17.28
C ILE A 87 -10.40 46.88 16.85
N ILE A 88 -9.45 46.26 16.14
CA ILE A 88 -8.26 46.93 15.62
C ILE A 88 -8.61 48.00 14.60
N TRP A 89 -9.65 47.78 13.79
CA TRP A 89 -10.11 48.78 12.82
C TRP A 89 -10.83 49.97 13.48
N PHE A 90 -11.51 49.71 14.60
CA PHE A 90 -12.28 50.72 15.34
C PHE A 90 -11.43 51.56 16.30
N VAL A 91 -10.33 51.01 16.82
CA VAL A 91 -9.32 51.69 17.64
C VAL A 91 -8.44 52.59 16.78
#